data_AF-A0A7S3SSZ5-F1
#
_entry.id   AF-A0A7S3SSZ5-F1
#
_cell.length_a   1.000
_cell.length_b   1.000
_cell.length_c   1.000
_cell.angle_alpha   90.00
_cell.angle_beta   90.00
_cell.angle_gamma   90.00
#
_symmetry.space_group_name_H-M   'P 1'
#
loop_
_entity.id
_entity.type
_entity.pdbx_description
1 polymer ?
#
loop_
_entity_poly.entity_id
_entity_poly.type
_entity_poly.pdbx_seq_one_letter_code
_entity_poly.pdbx_strand_id
1 'polypeptide(L)'
;PSPLPRDFPAHGSAAPCCGPCCAAPASRPASDASFAAAAGELQAYMQLLVDSFNVSTVDHLMCRTLVSVGHDGRMYDCDFNMALDMASRGGGGEASGAPQLPRPSGTIFDISSLDELRSDAIRTGTHCFGCTAGSGST
;
A
#
# COMPACT_ATOMS: atom_id res chain seq x y z
N PRO A 1 -27.10 -25.04 33.92
CA PRO A 1 -28.25 -24.67 33.05
C PRO A 1 -28.17 -23.21 32.59
N SER A 2 -27.70 -23.05 31.35
CA SER A 2 -27.60 -21.88 30.46
C SER A 2 -28.93 -21.11 30.28
N PRO A 3 -29.00 -20.01 29.49
CA PRO A 3 -28.08 -18.89 29.23
C PRO A 3 -28.78 -17.50 29.31
N LEU A 4 -28.03 -16.42 29.05
CA LEU A 4 -28.51 -15.06 28.75
C LEU A 4 -29.51 -15.04 27.58
N PRO A 5 -30.31 -13.97 27.45
CA PRO A 5 -30.35 -13.25 26.19
C PRO A 5 -29.90 -11.79 26.37
N ARG A 6 -28.83 -11.46 25.64
CA ARG A 6 -28.50 -10.09 25.25
C ARG A 6 -29.50 -9.72 24.17
N ASP A 7 -30.38 -8.76 24.46
CA ASP A 7 -31.18 -8.13 23.42
C ASP A 7 -30.26 -7.33 22.49
N PHE A 8 -29.97 -7.93 21.32
CA PHE A 8 -29.53 -7.22 20.13
C PHE A 8 -30.79 -6.76 19.39
N PRO A 9 -31.01 -5.46 19.16
CA PRO A 9 -31.90 -5.05 18.10
C PRO A 9 -31.22 -5.33 16.75
N ALA A 10 -31.84 -6.22 15.99
CA ALA A 10 -31.53 -6.48 14.59
C ALA A 10 -31.91 -5.28 13.71
N HIS A 11 -31.02 -4.98 12.77
CA HIS A 11 -31.25 -4.34 11.47
C HIS A 11 -32.10 -3.06 11.38
N GLY A 12 -31.45 -2.04 10.82
CA GLY A 12 -32.11 -1.16 9.86
C GLY A 12 -32.52 0.19 10.41
N SER A 13 -31.55 1.09 10.56
CA SER A 13 -31.82 2.52 10.39
C SER A 13 -30.58 3.18 9.81
N ALA A 14 -30.68 3.56 8.54
CA ALA A 14 -29.70 4.39 7.89
C ALA A 14 -29.57 5.70 8.68
N ALA A 15 -28.36 5.99 9.16
CA ALA A 15 -28.06 7.32 9.69
C ALA A 15 -28.29 8.35 8.58
N PRO A 16 -28.98 9.47 8.85
CA PRO A 16 -29.20 10.48 7.84
C PRO A 16 -27.89 11.21 7.58
N CYS A 17 -27.26 10.98 6.42
CA CYS A 17 -26.19 11.86 5.97
C CYS A 17 -26.77 13.25 5.66
N CYS A 18 -26.39 14.25 6.45
CA CYS A 18 -26.54 15.64 6.04
C CYS A 18 -25.42 16.01 5.06
N GLY A 19 -25.73 16.13 3.77
CA GLY A 19 -24.86 16.77 2.78
C GLY A 19 -24.76 16.04 1.43
N PRO A 20 -24.25 16.71 0.38
CA PRO A 20 -24.27 16.21 -1.00
C PRO A 20 -23.35 15.00 -1.27
N CYS A 21 -22.67 14.47 -0.25
CA CYS A 21 -21.74 13.34 -0.39
C CYS A 21 -22.40 11.94 -0.36
N CYS A 22 -23.70 11.80 -0.05
CA CYS A 22 -24.34 10.46 0.04
C CYS A 22 -25.03 9.99 -1.26
N ALA A 23 -24.64 10.54 -2.43
CA ALA A 23 -25.05 10.03 -3.74
C ALA A 23 -23.87 9.44 -4.54
N ALA A 24 -23.15 8.49 -3.94
CA ALA A 24 -22.34 7.55 -4.72
C ALA A 24 -22.90 6.14 -4.46
N PRO A 25 -23.67 5.54 -5.40
CA PRO A 25 -24.03 4.15 -5.26
C PRO A 25 -22.75 3.30 -5.26
N ALA A 26 -22.60 2.46 -4.24
CA ALA A 26 -21.58 1.43 -4.12
C ALA A 26 -21.81 0.31 -5.16
N SER A 27 -21.66 0.64 -6.44
CA SER A 27 -21.58 -0.24 -7.62
C SER A 27 -21.89 0.57 -8.90
N ARG A 28 -20.94 1.38 -9.39
CA ARG A 28 -21.01 1.82 -10.80
C ARG A 28 -20.53 0.65 -11.67
N PRO A 29 -21.30 0.21 -12.68
CA PRO A 29 -20.87 -0.87 -13.56
C PRO A 29 -19.64 -0.42 -14.36
N ALA A 30 -18.73 -1.36 -14.63
CA ALA A 30 -17.56 -1.16 -15.49
C ALA A 30 -17.89 -0.73 -16.95
N SER A 31 -19.18 -0.55 -17.28
CA SER A 31 -19.70 -0.10 -18.58
C SER A 31 -19.87 1.42 -18.68
N ASP A 32 -19.49 2.19 -17.65
CA ASP A 32 -19.51 3.65 -17.71
C ASP A 32 -18.34 4.16 -18.56
N ALA A 33 -18.63 4.88 -19.65
CA ALA A 33 -17.62 5.40 -20.57
C ALA A 33 -16.58 6.29 -19.87
N SER A 34 -16.97 6.99 -18.79
CA SER A 34 -16.03 7.79 -17.99
C SER A 34 -15.06 6.92 -17.19
N PHE A 35 -15.51 5.77 -16.69
CA PHE A 35 -14.65 4.81 -16.01
C PHE A 35 -13.69 4.13 -16.99
N ALA A 36 -14.18 3.75 -18.18
CA ALA A 36 -13.34 3.17 -19.23
C ALA A 36 -12.28 4.16 -19.75
N ALA A 37 -12.65 5.44 -19.92
CA ALA A 37 -11.70 6.49 -20.30
C ALA A 37 -10.63 6.71 -19.22
N ALA A 38 -11.03 6.84 -17.96
CA ALA A 38 -10.10 6.97 -16.84
C ALA A 38 -9.17 5.75 -16.69
N ALA A 39 -9.69 4.54 -16.94
CA ALA A 39 -8.87 3.32 -16.96
C ALA A 39 -7.86 3.32 -18.12
N GLY A 40 -8.26 3.82 -19.30
CA GLY A 40 -7.38 3.99 -20.45
C GLY A 40 -6.27 5.03 -20.21
N GLU A 41 -6.61 6.18 -19.62
CA GLU A 41 -5.64 7.21 -19.24
C GLU A 41 -4.65 6.70 -18.19
N LEU A 42 -5.14 5.97 -17.19
CA LEU A 42 -4.30 5.33 -16.18
C LEU A 42 -3.32 4.33 -16.82
N GLN A 43 -3.82 3.50 -17.75
CA GLN A 43 -2.96 2.52 -18.44
C GLN A 43 -1.88 3.21 -19.27
N ALA A 44 -2.23 4.27 -20.00
CA ALA A 44 -1.27 5.06 -20.78
C ALA A 44 -0.23 5.73 -19.87
N TYR A 45 -0.66 6.28 -18.73
CA TYR A 45 0.25 6.87 -17.75
C TYR A 45 1.21 5.83 -17.16
N MET A 46 0.71 4.65 -16.79
CA MET A 46 1.57 3.57 -16.29
C MET A 46 2.59 3.11 -17.35
N GLN A 47 2.18 3.03 -18.62
CA GLN A 47 3.09 2.68 -19.71
C GLN A 47 4.19 3.75 -19.87
N LEU A 48 3.83 5.04 -19.81
CA LEU A 48 4.81 6.13 -19.85
C LEU A 48 5.87 5.99 -18.74
N LEU A 49 5.46 5.65 -17.51
CA LEU A 49 6.40 5.46 -16.40
C LEU A 49 7.34 4.26 -16.62
N VAL A 50 6.81 3.17 -17.17
CA VAL A 50 7.61 1.99 -17.54
C VAL A 50 8.61 2.34 -18.64
N ASP A 51 8.16 3.01 -19.69
CA ASP A 51 9.01 3.43 -20.82
C ASP A 51 10.06 4.46 -20.41
N SER A 52 9.78 5.23 -19.35
CA SER A 52 10.69 6.23 -18.78
C SER A 52 11.66 5.66 -17.76
N PHE A 53 11.70 4.34 -17.52
CA PHE A 53 12.61 3.73 -16.56
C PHE A 53 14.06 4.16 -16.80
N ASN A 54 14.67 4.77 -15.79
CA ASN A 54 16.04 5.26 -15.86
C ASN A 54 16.91 4.58 -14.80
N VAL A 55 17.79 3.69 -15.25
CA VAL A 55 18.73 2.96 -14.37
C VAL A 55 19.65 3.88 -13.58
N SER A 56 19.98 5.08 -14.09
CA SER A 56 20.86 6.01 -13.39
C SER A 56 20.25 6.59 -12.11
N THR A 57 18.93 6.47 -11.93
CA THR A 57 18.24 6.92 -10.72
C THR A 57 18.29 5.89 -9.60
N VAL A 58 18.53 4.60 -9.94
CA VAL A 58 18.36 3.47 -9.01
C VAL A 58 19.23 3.63 -7.77
N ASP A 59 20.50 4.01 -7.93
CA ASP A 59 21.43 4.16 -6.82
C ASP A 59 21.07 5.32 -5.87
N HIS A 60 20.21 6.23 -6.31
CA HIS A 60 19.84 7.44 -5.59
C HIS A 60 18.44 7.37 -4.96
N LEU A 61 17.70 6.28 -5.15
CA LEU A 61 16.35 6.14 -4.61
C LEU A 61 16.34 6.11 -3.08
N MET A 62 15.42 6.86 -2.47
CA MET A 62 15.13 6.83 -1.01
C MET A 62 15.12 5.43 -0.41
N CYS A 63 14.51 4.44 -1.09
CA CYS A 63 14.35 3.08 -0.56
C CYS A 63 15.67 2.34 -0.31
N ARG A 64 16.82 2.87 -0.78
CA ARG A 64 18.15 2.27 -0.58
C ARG A 64 18.86 2.77 0.66
N THR A 65 18.49 3.92 1.18
CA THR A 65 19.20 4.61 2.26
C THR A 65 18.31 4.94 3.45
N LEU A 66 16.99 4.89 3.26
CA LEU A 66 15.99 5.21 4.27
C LEU A 66 15.09 4.02 4.54
N VAL A 67 14.54 3.98 5.75
CA VAL A 67 13.47 3.08 6.15
C VAL A 67 12.36 3.94 6.76
N SER A 68 11.11 3.60 6.45
CA SER A 68 9.94 4.25 7.05
C SER A 68 9.36 3.36 8.14
N VAL A 69 8.93 3.98 9.24
CA VAL A 69 8.36 3.27 10.39
C VAL A 69 6.96 3.83 10.64
N GLY A 70 5.96 2.94 10.60
CA GLY A 70 4.57 3.26 10.91
C GLY A 70 4.36 3.57 12.39
N HIS A 71 3.22 4.17 12.72
CA HIS A 71 2.89 4.53 14.11
C HIS A 71 2.75 3.29 15.02
N ASP A 72 2.51 2.12 14.46
CA ASP A 72 2.42 0.83 15.15
C ASP A 72 3.77 0.07 15.18
N GLY A 73 4.83 0.70 14.68
CA GLY A 73 6.18 0.14 14.62
C GLY A 73 6.45 -0.71 13.38
N ARG A 74 5.48 -0.94 12.48
CA ARG A 74 5.72 -1.65 11.22
C ARG A 74 6.77 -0.94 10.39
N MET A 75 7.64 -1.71 9.75
CA MET A 75 8.70 -1.18 8.89
C MET A 75 8.35 -1.31 7.41
N TYR A 76 8.74 -0.29 6.65
CA TYR A 76 8.53 -0.17 5.22
C TYR A 76 9.81 0.32 4.55
N ASP A 77 10.09 -0.19 3.35
CA ASP A 77 11.33 0.18 2.64
C ASP A 77 11.32 1.65 2.18
N CYS A 78 10.14 2.28 2.09
CA CYS A 78 9.97 3.71 1.82
C CYS A 78 8.59 4.21 2.25
N ASP A 79 8.40 5.52 2.15
CA ASP A 79 7.15 6.21 2.46
C ASP A 79 6.01 5.84 1.50
N PHE A 80 6.29 5.61 0.22
CA PHE A 80 5.31 5.08 -0.73
C PHE A 80 4.88 3.66 -0.38
N ASN A 81 5.82 2.81 0.05
CA ASN A 81 5.48 1.49 0.55
C ASN A 81 4.59 1.60 1.80
N MET A 82 4.86 2.53 2.70
CA MET A 82 4.01 2.81 3.87
C MET A 82 2.62 3.31 3.47
N ALA A 83 2.52 4.23 2.52
CA ALA A 83 1.25 4.76 2.02
C ALA A 83 0.36 3.67 1.38
N LEU A 84 0.97 2.61 0.84
CA LEU A 84 0.30 1.46 0.25
C LEU A 84 0.14 0.28 1.22
N ASP A 85 0.50 0.45 2.50
CA ASP A 85 0.60 -0.61 3.51
C ASP A 85 1.38 -1.85 3.03
N MET A 86 2.41 -1.59 2.23
CA MET A 86 3.29 -2.57 1.63
C MET A 86 4.52 -2.79 2.52
N ALA A 87 4.33 -3.47 3.66
CA ALA A 87 5.40 -3.72 4.62
C ALA A 87 6.66 -4.34 3.99
N SER A 88 7.84 -4.02 4.52
CA SER A 88 9.11 -4.62 4.09
C SER A 88 9.03 -6.14 4.14
N ARG A 89 9.84 -6.85 3.35
CA ARG A 89 9.87 -8.33 3.42
C ARG A 89 10.19 -8.79 4.84
N GLY A 90 9.31 -9.62 5.40
CA GLY A 90 9.38 -10.06 6.80
C GLY A 90 8.61 -9.18 7.80
N GLY A 91 8.19 -7.97 7.39
CA GLY A 91 7.12 -7.20 8.01
C GLY A 91 5.80 -7.95 7.85
N GLY A 92 5.15 -8.32 8.96
CA GLY A 92 3.93 -9.15 9.00
C GLY A 92 2.68 -8.50 8.39
N GLY A 93 2.75 -8.12 7.11
CA GLY A 93 1.68 -7.54 6.31
C GLY A 93 1.29 -8.46 5.14
N GLU A 94 -0.02 -8.65 4.99
CA GLU A 94 -0.70 -9.54 4.03
C GLU A 94 -0.77 -8.99 2.59
N ALA A 95 -0.01 -7.95 2.23
CA ALA A 95 -0.33 -7.19 1.01
C ALA A 95 0.22 -7.75 -0.33
N SER A 96 0.86 -8.91 -0.36
CA SER A 96 1.15 -9.58 -1.65
C SER A 96 1.48 -11.04 -1.41
N GLY A 97 0.75 -11.95 -2.05
CA GLY A 97 0.93 -13.41 -2.00
C GLY A 97 2.27 -13.95 -2.56
N ALA A 98 3.35 -13.18 -2.45
CA ALA A 98 4.71 -13.69 -2.54
C ALA A 98 5.03 -14.45 -1.24
N PRO A 99 5.70 -15.61 -1.29
CA PRO A 99 6.11 -16.32 -0.09
C PRO A 99 6.91 -15.39 0.82
N GLN A 100 6.35 -15.02 1.98
CA GLN A 100 7.12 -14.33 3.00
C GLN A 100 8.16 -15.32 3.53
N LEU A 101 9.44 -15.04 3.26
CA LEU A 101 10.49 -15.62 4.09
C LEU A 101 10.25 -15.12 5.53
N PRO A 102 10.19 -16.01 6.54
CA PRO A 102 9.90 -15.58 7.89
C PRO A 102 11.04 -14.69 8.37
N ARG A 103 10.75 -13.41 8.61
CA ARG A 103 11.52 -12.68 9.61
C ARG A 103 10.90 -12.94 10.97
N PRO A 104 11.73 -13.02 12.02
CA PRO A 104 11.26 -12.97 13.40
C PRO A 104 10.66 -11.60 13.76
N SER A 105 10.99 -10.56 13.00
CA SER A 105 10.80 -9.16 13.37
C SER A 105 10.07 -8.40 12.27
N GLY A 106 8.77 -8.17 12.47
CA GLY A 106 7.96 -7.38 11.55
C GLY A 106 7.90 -5.89 11.88
N THR A 107 8.48 -5.51 13.03
CA THR A 107 8.42 -4.16 13.59
C THR A 107 9.80 -3.68 14.02
N ILE A 108 9.95 -2.36 14.22
CA ILE A 108 11.17 -1.75 14.74
C ILE A 108 11.53 -2.23 16.15
N PHE A 109 10.56 -2.76 16.91
CA PHE A 109 10.77 -3.23 18.29
C PHE A 109 11.42 -4.61 18.35
N ASP A 110 11.40 -5.34 17.24
CA ASP A 110 11.87 -6.72 17.16
C ASP A 110 13.29 -6.83 16.58
N ILE A 111 13.88 -5.71 16.10
CA ILE A 111 15.28 -5.66 15.65
C ILE A 111 16.23 -5.29 16.78
N SER A 112 17.41 -5.90 16.79
CA SER A 112 18.49 -5.59 17.74
C SER A 112 19.58 -4.71 17.13
N SER A 113 19.68 -4.68 15.79
CA SER A 113 20.60 -3.83 15.04
C SER A 113 20.02 -3.43 13.67
N LEU A 114 20.40 -2.25 13.17
CA LEU A 114 20.08 -1.81 11.81
C LEU A 114 20.79 -2.64 10.74
N ASP A 115 21.88 -3.33 11.08
CA ASP A 115 22.58 -4.21 10.14
C ASP A 115 21.71 -5.40 9.72
N GLU A 116 20.72 -5.76 10.54
CA GLU A 116 19.72 -6.77 10.17
C GLU A 116 18.93 -6.35 8.93
N LEU A 117 18.79 -5.06 8.63
CA LEU A 117 18.05 -4.55 7.47
C LEU A 117 18.86 -4.52 6.17
N ARG A 118 20.19 -4.72 6.22
CA ARG A 118 21.09 -4.48 5.07
C ARG A 118 20.99 -5.54 3.97
N SER A 119 20.55 -6.76 4.30
CA SER A 119 20.56 -7.91 3.37
C SER A 119 19.23 -8.17 2.69
N ASP A 120 18.22 -7.34 2.93
CA ASP A 120 16.89 -7.60 2.38
C ASP A 120 16.71 -6.99 1.00
N ALA A 121 16.01 -7.75 0.17
CA ALA A 121 15.50 -7.20 -1.06
C ALA A 121 14.41 -6.16 -0.74
N ILE A 122 14.60 -4.94 -1.25
CA ILE A 122 13.59 -3.87 -1.24
C ILE A 122 12.33 -4.38 -1.95
N ARG A 123 11.17 -4.23 -1.31
CA ARG A 123 9.89 -4.60 -1.89
C ARG A 123 9.48 -3.56 -2.94
N THR A 124 9.29 -4.02 -4.16
CA THR A 124 8.94 -3.19 -5.32
C THR A 124 7.49 -3.41 -5.75
N GLY A 125 6.86 -2.36 -6.28
CA GLY A 125 5.53 -2.39 -6.89
C GLY A 125 5.46 -1.51 -8.14
N THR A 126 4.27 -1.34 -8.70
CA THR A 126 4.06 -0.49 -9.89
C THR A 126 4.40 0.97 -9.64
N HIS A 127 4.24 1.47 -8.41
CA HIS A 127 4.63 2.83 -8.01
C HIS A 127 6.13 3.07 -8.14
N CYS A 128 6.97 2.03 -8.07
CA CYS A 128 8.42 2.17 -8.23
C CYS A 128 8.82 2.72 -9.60
N PHE A 129 8.01 2.49 -10.64
CA PHE A 129 8.26 3.09 -11.95
C PHE A 129 8.18 4.63 -11.90
N GLY A 130 7.38 5.20 -11.01
CA GLY A 130 7.37 6.64 -10.76
C GLY A 130 8.69 7.14 -10.16
N CYS A 131 9.25 6.42 -9.19
CA CYS A 131 10.54 6.76 -8.58
C CYS A 131 11.71 6.58 -9.56
N THR A 132 11.69 5.52 -10.37
CA THR A 132 12.78 5.21 -11.32
C THR A 132 12.72 6.02 -12.62
N ALA A 133 11.58 6.63 -12.94
CA ALA A 133 11.45 7.48 -14.13
C ALA A 133 12.20 8.82 -13.99
N GLY A 134 12.65 9.19 -12.79
CA GLY A 134 13.50 10.35 -12.55
C GLY A 134 12.79 11.72 -12.55
N SER A 135 11.46 11.75 -12.55
CA SER A 135 10.64 12.97 -12.44
C SER A 135 10.05 13.19 -11.04
N GLY A 136 10.32 12.29 -10.09
CA GLY A 136 9.87 12.35 -8.69
C GLY A 136 11.01 12.52 -7.69
N SER A 137 10.67 12.77 -6.43
CA SER A 137 11.64 12.95 -5.34
C SER A 137 12.54 11.72 -5.21
N THR A 138 13.81 11.86 -5.56
CA THR A 138 14.86 10.86 -5.40
C THR A 138 15.33 10.79 -3.97
#